data_AF-A0A522R3Z1-F1
#
_entry.id   AF-A0A522R3Z1-F1
#
_cell.length_a   1.000
_cell.length_b   1.000
_cell.length_c   1.000
_cell.angle_alpha   90.00
_cell.angle_beta   90.00
_cell.angle_gamma   90.00
#
_symmetry.space_group_name_H-M   'P 1'
#
loop_
_entity.id
_entity.type
_entity.pdbx_description
1 polymer ?
#
loop_
_entity_poly.entity_id
_entity_poly.type
_entity_poly.pdbx_seq_one_letter_code
_entity_poly.pdbx_strand_id
1 'polypeptide(L)'
;MNIAISSTPPDPFPRAARIARILFLAALLPGIALPAALLIWQAATPEEAVRSADAGQFLSATGSNAFLQPALTNIETTHGSLIVNGLFSAPRGRALEVVKLNDKGGTYLCAAGDLDTCLPLAGAWAGTLAPTPNTNRVFDFERYGLADSNLWGWVACGVLACLLSGLAWFAVWATNSNQRDDDDPDQGDEGQAA
;
A
#
# COMPACT_ATOMS: atom_id res chain seq x y z
N MET A 1 -9.73 -67.97 14.00
CA MET A 1 -8.80 -67.14 13.21
C MET A 1 -9.37 -65.73 13.24
N ASN A 2 -8.90 -64.89 14.16
CA ASN A 2 -9.43 -63.53 14.33
C ASN A 2 -8.49 -62.56 13.60
N ILE A 3 -8.98 -61.95 12.54
CA ILE A 3 -8.29 -60.88 11.81
C ILE A 3 -8.58 -59.60 12.60
N ALA A 4 -7.60 -59.14 13.38
CA ALA A 4 -7.66 -57.82 13.99
C ALA A 4 -7.45 -56.78 12.88
N ILE A 5 -8.54 -56.13 12.46
CA ILE A 5 -8.48 -54.98 11.56
C ILE A 5 -8.02 -53.81 12.41
N SER A 6 -6.72 -53.54 12.40
CA SER A 6 -6.16 -52.32 13.00
C SER A 6 -6.64 -51.13 12.17
N SER A 7 -7.74 -50.51 12.60
CA SER A 7 -8.21 -49.24 12.07
C SER A 7 -7.33 -48.14 12.67
N THR A 8 -6.12 -47.98 12.15
CA THR A 8 -5.30 -46.81 12.46
C THR A 8 -6.03 -45.59 11.89
N PRO A 9 -6.49 -44.64 12.71
CA PRO A 9 -7.17 -43.45 12.20
C PRO A 9 -6.23 -42.71 11.25
N PRO A 10 -6.72 -42.21 10.10
CA PRO A 10 -5.88 -41.51 9.16
C PRO A 10 -5.33 -40.24 9.82
N ASP A 11 -4.02 -40.14 9.93
CA ASP A 11 -3.35 -38.99 10.54
C ASP A 11 -3.87 -37.68 9.91
N PRO A 12 -4.45 -36.75 10.69
CA PRO A 12 -4.98 -35.49 10.18
C PRO A 12 -3.87 -34.50 9.78
N PHE A 13 -2.64 -34.76 10.23
CA PHE A 13 -1.47 -33.89 10.12
C PHE A 13 -1.00 -33.54 8.69
N PRO A 14 -0.83 -34.47 7.74
CA PRO A 14 -0.36 -34.14 6.38
C PRO A 14 -1.34 -33.23 5.62
N ARG A 15 -2.64 -33.29 5.94
CA ARG A 15 -3.66 -32.41 5.36
C ARG A 15 -3.60 -31.01 5.97
N ALA A 16 -3.51 -30.92 7.29
CA ALA A 16 -3.41 -29.64 8.01
C ALA A 16 -2.18 -28.83 7.57
N ALA A 17 -1.02 -29.48 7.47
CA ALA A 17 0.19 -28.86 6.95
C ALA A 17 0.00 -28.39 5.49
N ARG A 18 -0.51 -29.24 4.59
CA ARG A 18 -0.72 -28.82 3.19
C ARG A 18 -1.66 -27.60 3.09
N ILE A 19 -2.72 -27.55 3.89
CA ILE A 19 -3.66 -26.42 3.94
C ILE A 19 -2.96 -25.15 4.45
N ALA A 20 -2.20 -25.24 5.55
CA ALA A 20 -1.48 -24.10 6.11
C ALA A 20 -0.45 -23.51 5.13
N ARG A 21 0.25 -24.36 4.37
CA ARG A 21 1.17 -23.91 3.31
C ARG A 21 0.45 -23.19 2.16
N ILE A 22 -0.70 -23.70 1.73
CA ILE A 22 -1.52 -23.07 0.69
C ILE A 22 -2.03 -21.71 1.17
N LEU A 23 -2.54 -21.64 2.41
CA LEU A 23 -3.00 -20.38 3.01
C LEU A 23 -1.88 -19.37 3.15
N PHE A 24 -0.68 -19.80 3.53
CA PHE A 24 0.49 -18.93 3.61
C PHE A 24 0.86 -18.35 2.22
N LEU A 25 0.91 -19.18 1.18
CA LEU A 25 1.18 -18.72 -0.19
C LEU A 25 0.07 -17.82 -0.73
N ALA A 26 -1.19 -18.15 -0.43
CA ALA A 26 -2.36 -17.37 -0.81
C ALA A 26 -2.46 -16.05 -0.02
N ALA A 27 -1.83 -15.92 1.14
CA ALA A 27 -1.69 -14.65 1.86
C ALA A 27 -0.49 -13.85 1.31
N LEU A 28 0.63 -14.52 1.03
CA LEU A 28 1.87 -13.88 0.61
C LEU A 28 1.77 -13.26 -0.78
N LEU A 29 1.18 -13.96 -1.75
CA LEU A 29 1.13 -13.47 -3.13
C LEU A 29 0.21 -12.24 -3.29
N PRO A 30 -1.11 -12.32 -3.02
CA PRO A 30 -1.99 -11.17 -3.15
C PRO A 30 -1.86 -10.18 -1.99
N GLY A 31 -1.44 -10.60 -0.79
CA GLY A 31 -1.35 -9.72 0.37
C GLY A 31 -0.05 -8.93 0.46
N ILE A 32 1.04 -9.42 -0.12
CA ILE A 32 2.35 -8.76 -0.03
C ILE A 32 2.97 -8.56 -1.40
N ALA A 33 3.17 -9.63 -2.19
CA ALA A 33 3.93 -9.55 -3.43
C ALA A 33 3.26 -8.65 -4.48
N LEU A 34 1.94 -8.78 -4.65
CA LEU A 34 1.17 -7.99 -5.60
C LEU A 34 1.10 -6.50 -5.22
N PRO A 35 0.70 -6.10 -4.00
CA PRO A 35 0.72 -4.69 -3.62
C PRO A 35 2.13 -4.09 -3.60
N ALA A 36 3.16 -4.86 -3.22
CA ALA A 36 4.55 -4.39 -3.33
C ALA A 36 4.98 -4.16 -4.78
N ALA A 37 4.60 -5.04 -5.71
CA ALA A 37 4.87 -4.84 -7.13
C ALA A 37 4.15 -3.59 -7.68
N LEU A 38 2.92 -3.33 -7.23
CA LEU A 38 2.18 -2.12 -7.58
C LEU A 38 2.85 -0.85 -7.03
N LEU A 39 3.35 -0.88 -5.79
CA LEU A 39 4.11 0.23 -5.20
C LEU A 39 5.39 0.52 -5.99
N ILE A 40 6.14 -0.53 -6.37
CA ILE A 40 7.35 -0.38 -7.20
C ILE A 40 6.98 0.20 -8.57
N TRP A 41 5.89 -0.30 -9.18
CA TRP A 41 5.42 0.21 -10.46
C TRP A 41 5.00 1.67 -10.38
N GLN A 42 4.31 2.08 -9.31
CA GLN A 42 3.94 3.46 -9.05
C GLN A 42 5.19 4.35 -8.88
N ALA A 43 6.16 3.92 -8.08
CA ALA A 43 7.41 4.65 -7.88
C ALA A 43 8.28 4.78 -9.14
N ALA A 44 8.13 3.86 -10.10
CA ALA A 44 8.81 3.91 -11.39
C ALA A 44 8.04 4.70 -12.46
N THR A 45 6.79 5.07 -12.18
CA THR A 45 5.96 5.83 -13.13
C THR A 45 6.27 7.32 -12.97
N PRO A 46 6.55 8.06 -14.06
CA PRO A 46 6.79 9.49 -13.98
C PRO A 46 5.55 10.23 -13.46
N GLU A 47 5.78 11.28 -12.66
CA GLU A 47 4.74 12.18 -12.19
C GLU A 47 4.22 13.02 -13.35
N GLU A 48 2.92 12.91 -13.62
CA GLU A 48 2.27 13.56 -14.76
C GLU A 48 0.87 14.06 -14.35
N ALA A 49 0.49 15.23 -14.84
CA ALA A 49 -0.85 15.75 -14.65
C ALA A 49 -1.84 14.96 -15.51
N VAL A 50 -2.80 14.29 -14.87
CA VAL A 50 -3.88 13.53 -15.51
C VAL A 50 -5.10 14.42 -15.74
N ARG A 51 -5.35 15.37 -14.85
CA ARG A 51 -6.41 16.37 -15.06
C ARG A 51 -5.92 17.74 -14.69
N SER A 52 -6.37 18.76 -15.39
CA SER A 52 -6.05 20.15 -15.09
C SER A 52 -7.26 21.06 -15.20
N ALA A 53 -7.19 22.19 -14.50
CA ALA A 53 -8.13 23.29 -14.59
C ALA A 53 -7.37 24.61 -14.48
N ASP A 54 -7.86 25.64 -15.17
CA ASP A 54 -7.26 26.97 -15.14
C ASP A 54 -7.59 27.69 -13.83
N ALA A 55 -6.57 28.05 -13.06
CA ALA A 55 -6.68 28.83 -11.83
C ALA A 55 -6.56 30.35 -12.08
N GLY A 56 -6.36 30.77 -13.33
CA GLY A 56 -6.12 32.15 -13.70
C GLY A 56 -4.66 32.54 -13.56
N GLN A 57 -4.39 33.83 -13.41
CA GLN A 57 -3.03 34.35 -13.27
C GLN A 57 -2.70 34.67 -11.82
N PHE A 58 -1.45 34.44 -11.43
CA PHE A 58 -0.90 34.79 -10.14
C PHE A 58 -0.88 36.32 -9.94
N LEU A 59 -1.51 36.80 -8.86
CA LEU A 59 -1.50 38.22 -8.49
C LEU A 59 -0.64 38.47 -7.25
N SER A 60 -0.88 37.69 -6.20
CA SER A 60 -0.17 37.82 -4.93
C SER A 60 -0.18 36.50 -4.16
N ALA A 61 0.74 36.36 -3.20
CA ALA A 61 0.74 35.29 -2.23
C ALA A 61 1.01 35.87 -0.84
N THR A 62 0.21 35.45 0.13
CA THR A 62 0.38 35.81 1.53
C THR A 62 0.55 34.52 2.33
N GLY A 63 1.76 34.30 2.84
CA GLY A 63 2.08 33.17 3.70
C GLY A 63 1.66 33.44 5.15
N SER A 64 1.06 32.45 5.80
CA SER A 64 0.88 32.39 7.24
C SER A 64 1.74 31.25 7.79
N ASN A 65 2.72 31.62 8.62
CA ASN A 65 3.56 30.67 9.34
C ASN A 65 3.27 30.82 10.83
N ALA A 66 2.61 29.85 11.44
CA ALA A 66 2.49 29.74 12.89
C ALA A 66 3.47 28.68 13.39
N PHE A 67 4.11 28.92 14.54
CA PHE A 67 5.24 28.12 15.06
C PHE A 67 4.94 26.61 15.20
N LEU A 68 3.66 26.23 15.33
CA LEU A 68 3.22 24.84 15.50
C LEU A 68 2.28 24.36 14.38
N GLN A 69 2.06 25.15 13.33
CA GLN A 69 1.15 24.80 12.25
C GLN A 69 1.90 24.67 10.92
N PRO A 70 1.46 23.76 10.03
CA PRO A 70 2.01 23.69 8.69
C PRO A 70 1.86 25.05 8.00
N ALA A 71 2.91 25.46 7.28
CA ALA A 71 2.90 26.71 6.53
C ALA A 71 1.75 26.67 5.51
N LEU A 72 0.91 27.71 5.52
CA LEU A 72 -0.20 27.86 4.59
C LEU A 72 0.05 29.13 3.79
N THR A 73 -0.17 29.08 2.49
CA THR A 73 -0.08 30.27 1.63
C THR A 73 -1.42 30.50 0.97
N ASN A 74 -1.98 31.70 1.20
CA ASN A 74 -3.14 32.17 0.47
C ASN A 74 -2.66 32.87 -0.81
N ILE A 75 -3.11 32.37 -1.95
CA ILE A 75 -2.71 32.81 -3.28
C ILE A 75 -3.90 33.52 -3.90
N GLU A 76 -3.72 34.79 -4.23
CA GLU A 76 -4.70 35.54 -5.00
C GLU A 76 -4.43 35.33 -6.49
N THR A 77 -5.48 34.95 -7.19
CA THR A 77 -5.49 34.76 -8.64
C THR A 77 -6.54 35.66 -9.28
N THR A 78 -6.51 35.78 -10.60
CA THR A 78 -7.55 36.49 -11.35
C THR A 78 -8.93 35.84 -11.25
N HIS A 79 -9.01 34.56 -10.87
CA HIS A 79 -10.27 33.82 -10.72
C HIS A 79 -10.75 33.74 -9.26
N GLY A 80 -9.91 34.08 -8.28
CA GLY A 80 -10.29 34.03 -6.86
C GLY A 80 -9.10 33.90 -5.93
N SER A 81 -9.32 33.24 -4.79
CA SER A 81 -8.26 32.93 -3.83
C SER A 81 -8.16 31.44 -3.62
N LEU A 82 -6.93 30.93 -3.49
CA LEU A 82 -6.62 29.53 -3.29
C LEU A 82 -5.66 29.39 -2.11
N ILE A 83 -5.83 28.34 -1.32
CA ILE A 83 -4.95 28.08 -0.19
C ILE A 83 -4.17 26.81 -0.48
N VAL A 84 -2.85 26.89 -0.38
CA VAL A 84 -1.95 25.75 -0.54
C VAL A 84 -1.19 25.48 0.76
N ASN A 85 -0.82 24.22 0.94
CA ASN A 85 0.08 23.77 1.98
C ASN A 85 1.52 23.98 1.50
N GLY A 86 2.28 24.80 2.22
CA GLY A 86 3.64 25.19 1.87
C GLY A 86 3.75 26.66 1.47
N LEU A 87 4.94 27.04 1.01
CA LEU A 87 5.27 28.39 0.56
C LEU A 87 5.22 28.44 -0.97
N PHE A 88 4.29 29.20 -1.53
CA PHE A 88 4.17 29.40 -2.98
C PHE A 88 4.63 30.80 -3.37
N SER A 89 5.39 30.87 -4.46
CA SER A 89 5.74 32.14 -5.09
C SER A 89 5.86 31.96 -6.60
N ALA A 90 5.29 32.88 -7.36
CA ALA A 90 5.44 32.93 -8.81
C ALA A 90 5.58 34.40 -9.27
N PRO A 91 6.07 34.66 -10.49
CA PRO A 91 6.00 36.00 -11.08
C PRO A 91 4.55 36.45 -11.26
N ARG A 92 4.26 37.73 -11.01
CA ARG A 92 2.94 38.31 -11.28
C ARG A 92 2.54 38.13 -12.75
N GLY A 93 1.29 37.76 -12.98
CA GLY A 93 0.76 37.46 -14.31
C GLY A 93 1.09 36.04 -14.82
N ARG A 94 1.85 35.23 -14.06
CA ARG A 94 2.10 33.83 -14.44
C ARG A 94 0.79 33.04 -14.37
N ALA A 95 0.46 32.32 -15.43
CA ALA A 95 -0.68 31.42 -15.45
C ALA A 95 -0.49 30.28 -14.44
N LEU A 96 -1.55 29.96 -13.72
CA LEU A 96 -1.61 28.90 -12.72
C LEU A 96 -2.62 27.85 -13.15
N GLU A 97 -2.35 26.61 -12.81
CA GLU A 97 -3.27 25.50 -13.04
C GLU A 97 -3.44 24.67 -11.79
N VAL A 98 -4.68 24.23 -11.56
CA VAL A 98 -4.96 23.18 -10.59
C VAL A 98 -4.87 21.85 -11.32
N VAL A 99 -3.98 20.98 -10.87
CA VAL A 99 -3.77 19.67 -11.46
C VAL A 99 -4.10 18.55 -10.48
N LYS A 100 -4.46 17.41 -11.07
CA LYS A 100 -4.50 16.13 -10.40
C LYS A 100 -3.39 15.26 -10.99
N LEU A 101 -2.48 14.81 -10.15
CA LEU A 101 -1.35 13.96 -10.54
C LEU A 101 -1.79 12.50 -10.59
N ASN A 102 -1.04 11.67 -11.31
CA ASN A 102 -1.34 10.26 -11.55
C ASN A 102 -1.07 9.34 -10.34
N ASP A 103 -0.07 9.69 -9.55
CA ASP A 103 0.49 8.89 -8.46
C ASP A 103 0.18 9.48 -7.07
N LYS A 104 -0.17 10.77 -7.01
CA LYS A 104 -0.47 11.48 -5.76
C LYS A 104 -1.95 11.75 -5.58
N GLY A 105 -2.43 11.53 -4.36
CA GLY A 105 -3.80 11.81 -3.96
C GLY A 105 -4.08 13.30 -3.83
N GLY A 106 -5.23 13.75 -4.36
CA GLY A 106 -5.73 15.11 -4.14
C GLY A 106 -5.47 16.08 -5.31
N THR A 107 -5.57 17.38 -5.03
CA THR A 107 -5.36 18.44 -6.03
C THR A 107 -4.16 19.30 -5.67
N TYR A 108 -3.39 19.68 -6.67
CA TYR A 108 -2.18 20.48 -6.56
C TYR A 108 -2.34 21.76 -7.36
N LEU A 109 -1.77 22.86 -6.88
CA LEU A 109 -1.66 24.09 -7.64
C LEU A 109 -0.23 24.22 -8.15
N CYS A 110 -0.08 24.45 -9.44
CA CYS A 110 1.21 24.57 -10.11
C CYS A 110 1.22 25.80 -11.01
N ALA A 111 2.40 26.31 -11.34
CA ALA A 111 2.54 27.20 -12.48
C ALA A 111 2.24 26.39 -13.76
N ALA A 112 1.49 26.99 -14.68
CA ALA A 112 1.07 26.30 -15.90
C ALA A 112 2.26 25.72 -16.67
N GLY A 113 2.21 24.41 -16.93
CA GLY A 113 3.23 23.65 -17.64
C GLY A 113 4.51 23.36 -16.85
N ASP A 114 4.51 23.56 -15.52
CA ASP A 114 5.67 23.34 -14.66
C ASP A 114 5.27 22.58 -13.38
N LEU A 115 5.47 21.26 -13.42
CA LEU A 115 5.10 20.35 -12.33
C LEU A 115 6.03 20.47 -11.10
N ASP A 116 7.24 21.01 -11.26
CA ASP A 116 8.19 21.17 -10.15
C ASP A 116 7.72 22.25 -9.15
N THR A 117 6.80 23.12 -9.59
CA THR A 117 6.19 24.17 -8.76
C THR A 117 4.90 23.74 -8.06
N CYS A 118 4.50 22.47 -8.20
CA CYS A 118 3.25 21.97 -7.66
C CYS A 118 3.25 21.93 -6.12
N LEU A 119 2.24 22.57 -5.52
CA LEU A 119 1.98 22.48 -4.08
C LEU A 119 0.57 21.94 -3.82
N PRO A 120 0.38 21.12 -2.77
CA PRO A 120 -0.93 20.55 -2.46
C PRO A 120 -1.90 21.65 -2.02
N LEU A 121 -3.10 21.66 -2.57
CA LEU A 121 -4.18 22.53 -2.12
C LEU A 121 -4.65 22.10 -0.71
N ALA A 122 -4.87 23.06 0.16
CA ALA A 122 -5.36 22.84 1.52
C ALA A 122 -6.87 22.53 1.58
N GLY A 123 -7.56 22.54 0.43
CA GLY A 123 -9.01 22.32 0.33
C GLY A 123 -9.42 21.74 -1.01
N ALA A 124 -10.73 21.53 -1.18
CA ALA A 124 -11.29 21.01 -2.42
C ALA A 124 -11.38 22.10 -3.50
N TRP A 125 -11.02 21.75 -4.73
CA TRP A 125 -11.28 22.58 -5.89
C TRP A 125 -12.77 22.57 -6.25
N ALA A 126 -13.37 23.75 -6.40
CA ALA A 126 -14.80 23.90 -6.70
C ALA A 126 -15.12 23.75 -8.20
N GLY A 127 -14.12 23.88 -9.09
CA GLY A 127 -14.32 23.80 -10.54
C GLY A 127 -14.23 22.38 -11.11
N THR A 128 -14.55 22.25 -12.39
CA THR A 128 -14.40 20.99 -13.12
C THR A 128 -12.97 20.83 -13.63
N LEU A 129 -12.34 19.71 -13.31
CA LEU A 129 -11.04 19.31 -13.85
C LEU A 129 -11.23 18.62 -15.20
N ALA A 130 -10.59 19.14 -16.25
CA ALA A 130 -10.58 18.54 -17.58
C ALA A 130 -9.41 17.55 -17.72
N PRO A 131 -9.57 16.48 -18.51
CA PRO A 131 -8.46 15.56 -18.79
C PRO A 131 -7.36 16.28 -19.57
N THR A 132 -6.10 16.04 -19.21
CA THR A 132 -4.93 16.55 -19.95
C THR A 132 -4.64 15.68 -21.18
N PRO A 133 -3.83 16.16 -22.15
CA PRO A 133 -3.37 15.33 -23.27
C PRO A 133 -2.60 14.07 -22.82
N ASN A 134 -1.94 14.12 -21.66
CA ASN A 134 -1.14 13.02 -21.12
C ASN A 134 -1.98 11.96 -20.39
N THR A 135 -3.26 12.22 -20.10
CA THR A 135 -4.19 11.28 -19.44
C THR A 135 -4.17 9.87 -20.04
N ASN A 136 -4.04 9.75 -21.37
CA ASN A 136 -4.11 8.47 -22.06
C ASN A 136 -2.76 7.72 -22.08
N ARG A 137 -1.67 8.37 -21.67
CA ARG A 137 -0.31 7.81 -21.68
C ARG A 137 0.12 7.31 -20.31
N VAL A 138 -0.61 7.70 -19.26
CA VAL A 138 -0.23 7.49 -17.87
C VAL A 138 -1.37 6.78 -17.15
N PHE A 139 -1.01 5.87 -16.25
CA PHE A 139 -1.98 5.16 -15.43
C PHE A 139 -2.40 6.03 -14.23
N ASP A 140 -3.70 6.29 -14.10
CA ASP A 140 -4.28 7.03 -12.98
C ASP A 140 -4.53 6.07 -11.81
N PHE A 141 -3.54 5.92 -10.92
CA PHE A 141 -3.60 4.99 -9.80
C PHE A 141 -4.74 5.31 -8.84
N GLU A 142 -4.98 6.60 -8.60
CA GLU A 142 -6.02 7.06 -7.68
C GLU A 142 -7.42 6.70 -8.18
N ARG A 143 -7.69 6.84 -9.48
CA ARG A 143 -8.98 6.47 -10.08
C ARG A 143 -9.35 5.00 -9.88
N TYR A 144 -8.36 4.11 -9.80
CA TYR A 144 -8.57 2.68 -9.54
C TYR A 144 -8.47 2.30 -8.06
N GLY A 145 -8.36 3.29 -7.15
CA GLY A 145 -8.26 3.04 -5.71
C GLY A 145 -6.89 2.53 -5.26
N LEU A 146 -5.88 2.58 -6.14
CA LEU A 146 -4.51 2.13 -5.91
C LEU A 146 -3.63 3.27 -5.37
N ALA A 147 -4.21 4.14 -4.53
CA ALA A 147 -3.46 5.18 -3.85
C ALA A 147 -2.42 4.56 -2.90
N ASP A 148 -1.28 5.22 -2.74
CA ASP A 148 -0.15 4.73 -1.94
C ASP A 148 -0.57 4.34 -0.50
N SER A 149 -1.42 5.15 0.14
CA SER A 149 -1.97 4.86 1.47
C SER A 149 -2.77 3.55 1.54
N ASN A 150 -3.52 3.23 0.49
CA ASN A 150 -4.32 2.00 0.42
C ASN A 150 -3.42 0.79 0.19
N LEU A 151 -2.42 0.93 -0.68
CA LEU A 151 -1.44 -0.12 -0.95
C LEU A 151 -0.62 -0.46 0.30
N TRP A 152 -0.16 0.54 1.05
CA TRP A 152 0.51 0.32 2.34
C TRP A 152 -0.39 -0.37 3.37
N GLY A 153 -1.66 0.05 3.48
CA GLY A 153 -2.64 -0.63 4.33
C GLY A 153 -2.83 -2.09 3.92
N TRP A 154 -2.85 -2.38 2.62
CA TRP A 154 -2.95 -3.74 2.10
C TRP A 154 -1.72 -4.58 2.43
N VAL A 155 -0.51 -4.05 2.22
CA VAL A 155 0.75 -4.71 2.61
C VAL A 155 0.77 -5.00 4.11
N ALA A 156 0.37 -4.05 4.96
CA ALA A 156 0.33 -4.24 6.40
C ALA A 156 -0.62 -5.39 6.81
N CYS A 157 -1.81 -5.44 6.20
CA CYS A 157 -2.76 -6.54 6.39
C CYS A 157 -2.19 -7.89 5.91
N GLY A 158 -1.50 -7.91 4.77
CA GLY A 158 -0.85 -9.11 4.24
C GLY A 158 0.27 -9.62 5.15
N VAL A 159 1.12 -8.72 5.66
CA VAL A 159 2.18 -9.05 6.63
C VAL A 159 1.57 -9.64 7.91
N LEU A 160 0.50 -9.04 8.44
CA LEU A 160 -0.19 -9.55 9.61
C LEU A 160 -0.74 -10.97 9.38
N ALA A 161 -1.37 -11.22 8.23
CA ALA A 161 -1.88 -12.53 7.87
C ALA A 161 -0.77 -13.58 7.70
N CYS A 162 0.37 -13.20 7.12
CA CYS A 162 1.55 -14.06 7.02
C CYS A 162 2.14 -14.40 8.38
N LEU A 163 2.19 -13.44 9.32
CA LEU A 163 2.64 -13.69 10.69
C LEU A 163 1.72 -14.66 11.43
N LEU A 164 0.40 -14.45 11.36
CA LEU A 164 -0.59 -15.32 12.01
C LEU A 164 -0.56 -16.75 11.47
N SER A 165 -0.47 -16.91 10.14
CA SER A 165 -0.37 -18.23 9.51
C SER A 165 0.98 -18.91 9.77
N GLY A 166 2.08 -18.15 9.81
CA GLY A 166 3.39 -18.65 10.20
C GLY A 166 3.45 -19.13 11.66
N LEU A 167 2.84 -18.38 12.59
CA LEU A 167 2.71 -18.78 13.99
C LEU A 167 1.87 -20.06 14.13
N ALA A 168 0.75 -20.15 13.42
CA ALA A 168 -0.08 -21.37 13.41
C ALA A 168 0.70 -22.58 12.87
N TRP A 169 1.49 -22.41 11.81
CA TRP A 169 2.38 -23.44 11.31
C TRP A 169 3.42 -23.87 12.34
N PHE A 170 4.08 -22.91 12.99
CA PHE A 170 5.11 -23.19 14.00
C PHE A 170 4.53 -23.91 15.22
N ALA A 171 3.33 -23.53 15.67
CA ALA A 171 2.64 -24.22 16.76
C ALA A 171 2.37 -25.69 16.42
N VAL A 172 1.89 -25.99 15.21
CA VAL A 172 1.67 -27.37 14.75
C VAL A 172 2.98 -28.15 14.65
N TRP A 173 4.06 -27.51 14.20
CA TRP A 173 5.37 -28.13 14.13
C TRP A 173 5.93 -28.45 15.53
N ALA A 174 5.83 -27.51 16.48
CA ALA A 174 6.31 -27.69 17.85
C ALA A 174 5.54 -28.79 18.61
N THR A 175 4.22 -28.92 18.38
CA THR A 175 3.47 -30.05 18.93
C THR A 175 3.93 -31.40 18.36
N ASN A 176 4.37 -31.42 17.11
CA ASN A 176 4.83 -32.64 16.44
C ASN A 176 6.25 -33.06 16.85
N SER A 177 7.12 -32.11 17.22
CA SER A 177 8.45 -32.45 17.74
C SER A 177 8.37 -33.09 19.12
N ASN A 178 7.54 -32.56 20.02
CA ASN A 178 7.41 -33.12 21.38
C ASN A 178 6.88 -34.55 21.37
N GLN A 179 5.90 -34.85 20.52
CA GLN A 179 5.31 -36.18 20.47
C GLN A 179 6.28 -37.25 19.94
N ARG A 180 7.27 -36.85 19.13
CA ARG A 180 8.29 -37.75 18.60
C ARG A 180 9.35 -38.13 19.64
N ASP A 181 9.59 -37.25 20.61
CA ASP A 181 10.53 -37.51 21.71
C ASP A 181 9.89 -38.42 22.79
N ASP A 182 8.56 -38.39 22.93
CA ASP A 182 7.82 -39.27 23.85
C ASP A 182 7.63 -40.70 23.30
N ASP A 183 7.71 -40.88 21.97
CA ASP A 183 7.53 -42.15 21.25
C ASP A 183 8.84 -42.94 21.02
N ASP A 184 9.93 -42.62 21.74
CA ASP A 184 11.15 -43.45 21.81
C ASP A 184 11.10 -44.36 23.06
N PRO A 185 10.31 -45.46 23.07
CA PRO A 185 10.34 -46.42 24.15
C PRO A 185 11.68 -47.15 24.14
N ASP A 186 12.38 -47.10 25.28
CA ASP A 186 13.56 -47.87 25.64
C ASP A 186 13.93 -49.00 24.68
N GLN A 187 14.94 -48.76 23.82
CA GLN A 187 15.80 -49.82 23.26
C GLN A 187 16.68 -50.43 24.37
N GLY A 188 16.04 -50.85 25.45
CA GLY A 188 16.66 -51.45 26.61
C GLY A 188 16.07 -52.83 26.87
N ASP A 189 16.26 -53.78 25.95
CA ASP A 189 16.43 -55.20 26.29
C ASP A 189 16.62 -56.07 25.04
N GLU A 190 17.85 -56.15 24.52
CA GLU A 190 18.34 -57.40 23.89
C GLU A 190 19.81 -57.58 24.27
N GLY A 191 20.04 -57.66 25.58
CA GLY A 191 21.33 -57.95 26.18
C GLY A 191 21.22 -59.01 27.27
N GLN A 192 20.46 -60.09 27.08
CA GLN A 192 20.49 -61.22 28.03
C GLN A 192 19.92 -62.54 27.48
N ALA A 193 20.83 -63.43 27.05
CA ALA A 193 20.86 -64.90 27.23
C ALA A 193 21.82 -65.45 26.14
N ALA A 194 23.10 -65.76 26.44
CA ALA A 194 23.57 -66.96 27.15
C ALA A 194 23.15 -68.26 26.46
#